data_AF-A0AAU8N7G9-F1
#
_entry.id   AF-A0AAU8N7G9-F1
#
_cell.length_a   1.000
_cell.length_b   1.000
_cell.length_c   1.000
_cell.angle_alpha   90.00
_cell.angle_beta   90.00
_cell.angle_gamma   90.00
#
_symmetry.space_group_name_H-M   'P 1'
#
loop_
_entity.id
_entity.type
_entity.pdbx_description
1 polymer ?
#
loop_
_entity_poly.entity_id
_entity_poly.type
_entity_poly.pdbx_seq_one_letter_code
_entity_poly.pdbx_strand_id
1 'polypeptide(L)'
;MRISWSPGFPGSMIGSIDLRPTEPNPTSQITAHVDPELIVIPYIIDPDFGLHFDTMKMMTGTYQEEFHESYDVEFTIDVDKKGYITQFEHTFTLERYLNLIRTQSYRVIQTLWRGRPFHVMTYSYMEEVINPDNVIFRCTNAEDVFVVAELIPFRAGGVVEQPNHRYLHFRALISARDDLYPIEYMCRPDFDLNLD
;
A
#
# COMPACT_ATOMS: atom_id res chain seq x y z
N MET A 1 -8.99 8.66 -0.39
CA MET A 1 -8.16 7.74 0.43
C MET A 1 -7.43 8.59 1.43
N ARG A 2 -7.22 8.20 2.69
CA ARG A 2 -6.30 8.95 3.56
C ARG A 2 -4.95 8.26 3.59
N ILE A 3 -3.87 9.04 3.49
CA ILE A 3 -2.50 8.57 3.71
C ILE A 3 -1.89 9.47 4.77
N SER A 4 -1.84 8.98 5.99
CA SER A 4 -1.38 9.76 7.15
C SER A 4 0.02 9.37 7.59
N TRP A 5 0.69 10.33 8.21
CA TRP A 5 1.87 10.11 9.03
C TRP A 5 1.73 10.90 10.33
N SER A 6 1.56 10.19 11.45
CA SER A 6 1.15 10.76 12.73
C SER A 6 1.75 9.99 13.92
N PRO A 7 1.72 10.54 15.15
CA PRO A 7 2.11 9.78 16.33
C PRO A 7 1.26 8.51 16.49
N GLY A 8 1.91 7.40 16.82
CA GLY A 8 1.27 6.12 17.08
C GLY A 8 1.31 5.78 18.57
N PHE A 9 2.26 4.91 18.94
CA PHE A 9 2.52 4.57 20.34
C PHE A 9 3.58 5.51 20.94
N PRO A 10 3.73 5.60 22.28
CA PRO A 10 4.65 6.54 22.90
C PRO A 10 6.07 6.50 22.32
N GLY A 11 6.48 7.58 21.66
CA GLY A 11 7.80 7.71 21.04
C GLY A 11 7.94 7.14 19.62
N SER A 12 6.85 6.67 19.00
CA SER A 12 6.83 6.25 17.59
C SER A 12 5.85 7.07 16.76
N MET A 13 6.19 7.19 15.48
CA MET A 13 5.32 7.71 14.44
C MET A 13 4.86 6.51 13.60
N ILE A 14 3.61 6.49 13.14
CA ILE A 14 3.02 5.42 12.33
C ILE A 14 2.34 6.00 11.10
N GLY A 15 2.57 5.36 9.96
CA GLY A 15 1.93 5.74 8.71
C GLY A 15 0.77 4.82 8.46
N SER A 16 -0.36 5.38 8.07
CA SER A 16 -1.59 4.63 7.82
C SER A 16 -2.15 4.98 6.46
N ILE A 17 -2.70 3.98 5.78
CA ILE A 17 -3.42 4.14 4.53
C ILE A 17 -4.85 3.63 4.71
N ASP A 18 -5.79 4.56 4.76
CA ASP A 18 -7.22 4.28 4.84
C ASP A 18 -7.82 4.24 3.44
N LEU A 19 -8.19 3.02 3.00
CA LEU A 19 -8.79 2.77 1.70
C LEU A 19 -10.30 3.08 1.69
N ARG A 20 -10.88 3.35 2.85
CA ARG A 20 -12.26 3.80 3.01
C ARG A 20 -12.34 5.30 3.26
N PRO A 21 -13.45 5.96 2.89
CA PRO A 21 -13.69 7.37 3.23
C PRO A 21 -13.51 7.66 4.72
N THR A 22 -12.64 8.61 5.02
CA THR A 22 -12.42 9.19 6.34
C THR A 22 -12.61 10.71 6.28
N GLU A 23 -12.89 11.34 7.42
CA GLU A 23 -13.02 12.80 7.48
C GLU A 23 -11.64 13.48 7.34
N PRO A 24 -11.50 14.52 6.50
CA PRO A 24 -10.25 15.26 6.35
C PRO A 24 -9.73 15.83 7.67
N ASN A 25 -8.42 15.97 7.80
CA ASN A 25 -7.80 16.53 8.99
C ASN A 25 -7.53 18.02 8.73
N PRO A 26 -8.36 18.94 9.25
CA PRO A 26 -8.21 20.36 8.97
C PRO A 26 -6.92 20.96 9.56
N THR A 27 -6.24 20.23 10.46
CA THR A 27 -4.98 20.66 11.09
C THR A 27 -3.76 19.97 10.49
N SER A 28 -3.89 19.28 9.35
CA SER A 28 -2.75 18.67 8.64
C SER A 28 -1.67 19.71 8.34
N GLN A 29 -0.43 19.36 8.65
CA GLN A 29 0.75 20.19 8.41
C GLN A 29 1.34 19.99 7.00
N ILE A 30 0.73 19.14 6.16
CA ILE A 30 1.34 18.66 4.91
C ILE A 30 1.75 19.78 3.94
N THR A 31 0.95 20.84 3.82
CA THR A 31 1.16 21.96 2.90
C THR A 31 2.34 22.86 3.31
N ALA A 32 2.82 22.75 4.55
CA ALA A 32 4.05 23.40 4.99
C ALA A 32 5.31 22.65 4.48
N HIS A 33 5.17 21.39 4.06
CA HIS A 33 6.28 20.50 3.71
C HIS A 33 6.27 20.04 2.24
N VAL A 34 5.11 20.09 1.58
CA VAL A 34 4.93 19.67 0.17
C VAL A 34 4.17 20.76 -0.56
N ASP A 35 4.60 21.04 -1.80
CA ASP A 35 3.88 21.93 -2.70
C ASP A 35 2.43 21.43 -2.88
N PRO A 36 1.40 22.27 -2.65
CA PRO A 36 0.00 21.89 -2.84
C PRO A 36 -0.31 21.26 -4.21
N GLU A 37 0.41 21.62 -5.27
CA GLU A 37 0.21 21.03 -6.60
C GLU A 37 0.61 19.55 -6.68
N LEU A 38 1.48 19.09 -5.78
CA LEU A 38 1.93 17.70 -5.68
C LEU A 38 1.04 16.86 -4.74
N ILE A 39 0.09 17.47 -4.02
CA ILE A 39 -0.84 16.81 -3.10
C ILE A 39 -2.02 16.21 -3.90
N VAL A 40 -1.67 15.36 -4.87
CA VAL A 40 -2.61 14.65 -5.74
C VAL A 40 -2.03 13.28 -6.06
N ILE A 41 -2.89 12.29 -6.31
CA ILE A 41 -2.45 11.01 -6.87
C ILE A 41 -2.76 11.02 -8.36
N PRO A 42 -1.74 10.96 -9.24
CA PRO A 42 -1.95 10.93 -10.67
C PRO A 42 -2.65 9.64 -11.09
N TYR A 43 -3.55 9.77 -12.07
CA TYR A 43 -4.15 8.67 -12.79
C TYR A 43 -3.41 8.47 -14.11
N ILE A 44 -2.97 7.25 -14.38
CA ILE A 44 -2.20 6.87 -15.56
C ILE A 44 -2.92 5.71 -16.25
N ILE A 45 -2.91 5.72 -17.58
CA ILE A 45 -3.33 4.57 -18.38
C ILE A 45 -2.08 3.96 -18.99
N ASP A 46 -1.77 2.73 -18.58
CA ASP A 46 -0.67 1.95 -19.10
C ASP A 46 -1.12 0.49 -19.23
N PRO A 47 -1.56 0.07 -20.44
CA PRO A 47 -2.09 -1.28 -20.65
C PRO A 47 -1.09 -2.40 -20.35
N ASP A 48 0.21 -2.11 -20.45
CA ASP A 48 1.28 -3.11 -20.36
C ASP A 48 1.87 -3.21 -18.94
N PHE A 49 1.51 -2.28 -18.04
CA PHE A 49 2.03 -2.26 -16.67
C PHE A 49 1.80 -3.58 -15.91
N GLY A 50 0.69 -4.24 -16.16
CA GLY A 50 0.32 -5.52 -15.56
C GLY A 50 1.28 -6.66 -15.89
N LEU A 51 2.06 -6.55 -16.98
CA LEU A 51 3.06 -7.56 -17.37
C LEU A 51 4.17 -7.70 -16.32
N HIS A 52 4.45 -6.65 -15.53
CA HIS A 52 5.41 -6.73 -14.42
C HIS A 52 5.00 -7.74 -13.34
N PHE A 53 3.71 -8.01 -13.19
CA PHE A 53 3.19 -8.95 -12.19
C PHE A 53 3.28 -10.41 -12.63
N ASP A 54 3.50 -10.68 -13.92
CA ASP A 54 3.59 -12.05 -14.44
C ASP A 54 4.90 -12.74 -14.01
N THR A 55 5.93 -11.96 -13.66
CA THR A 55 7.20 -12.49 -13.16
C THR A 55 7.21 -12.74 -11.65
N MET A 56 6.22 -12.21 -10.92
CA MET A 56 6.14 -12.32 -9.47
C MET A 56 5.53 -13.65 -9.04
N LYS A 57 5.95 -14.15 -7.88
CA LYS A 57 5.36 -15.37 -7.32
C LYS A 57 3.97 -15.07 -6.76
N MET A 58 2.95 -15.76 -7.28
CA MET A 58 1.63 -15.81 -6.65
C MET A 58 1.64 -16.80 -5.48
N MET A 59 1.13 -16.37 -4.32
CA MET A 59 1.02 -17.20 -3.12
C MET A 59 -0.18 -18.15 -3.22
N THR A 60 -0.09 -19.29 -2.53
CA THR A 60 -1.09 -20.34 -2.62
C THR A 60 -2.36 -19.96 -1.88
N GLY A 61 -2.24 -19.45 -0.67
CA GLY A 61 -3.36 -18.93 0.10
C GLY A 61 -3.73 -17.50 -0.28
N THR A 62 -4.86 -17.07 0.26
CA THR A 62 -5.20 -15.66 0.35
C THR A 62 -4.28 -14.95 1.33
N TYR A 63 -4.26 -13.62 1.26
CA TYR A 63 -3.57 -12.77 2.22
C TYR A 63 -3.86 -13.21 3.67
N GLN A 64 -5.13 -13.37 4.04
CA GLN A 64 -5.51 -13.76 5.40
C GLN A 64 -5.10 -15.17 5.80
N GLU A 65 -5.13 -16.13 4.87
CA GLU A 65 -4.73 -17.52 5.14
C GLU A 65 -3.21 -17.66 5.30
N GLU A 66 -2.44 -16.78 4.67
CA GLU A 66 -0.98 -16.77 4.73
C GLU A 66 -0.43 -15.97 5.93
N PHE A 67 -1.30 -15.27 6.65
CA PHE A 67 -0.95 -14.52 7.86
C PHE A 67 -0.59 -15.47 9.00
N HIS A 68 0.56 -15.22 9.65
CA HIS A 68 1.23 -16.11 10.62
C HIS A 68 1.78 -17.43 10.05
N GLU A 69 1.57 -17.72 8.77
CA GLU A 69 2.12 -18.91 8.10
C GLU A 69 3.33 -18.55 7.22
N SER A 70 3.16 -17.58 6.31
CA SER A 70 4.20 -17.10 5.40
C SER A 70 4.76 -15.73 5.76
N TYR A 71 3.99 -14.93 6.50
CA TYR A 71 4.38 -13.58 6.91
C TYR A 71 3.67 -13.14 8.18
N ASP A 72 4.27 -12.13 8.82
CA ASP A 72 3.68 -11.29 9.85
C ASP A 72 3.61 -9.83 9.37
N VAL A 73 2.90 -8.99 10.10
CA VAL A 73 2.87 -7.54 9.87
C VAL A 73 3.54 -6.84 11.02
N GLU A 74 4.15 -5.69 10.75
CA GLU A 74 4.78 -4.88 11.80
C GLU A 74 3.72 -4.23 12.72
N PHE A 75 2.58 -3.85 12.13
CA PHE A 75 1.44 -3.29 12.85
C PHE A 75 0.15 -3.99 12.44
N THR A 76 -0.73 -3.31 11.68
CA THR A 76 -2.07 -3.80 11.40
C THR A 76 -2.40 -3.72 9.92
N ILE A 77 -3.12 -4.74 9.43
CA ILE A 77 -3.79 -4.72 8.13
C ILE A 77 -5.24 -5.13 8.37
N ASP A 78 -6.15 -4.17 8.23
CA ASP A 78 -7.56 -4.37 8.49
C ASP A 78 -8.30 -4.79 7.23
N VAL A 79 -9.15 -5.78 7.39
CA VAL A 79 -9.98 -6.34 6.32
C VAL A 79 -11.46 -6.26 6.66
N ASP A 80 -12.29 -6.19 5.64
CA ASP A 80 -13.73 -6.28 5.79
C ASP A 80 -14.20 -7.72 6.02
N LYS A 81 -15.51 -7.89 6.24
CA LYS A 81 -16.13 -9.21 6.47
C LYS A 81 -15.97 -10.19 5.30
N LYS A 82 -15.58 -9.71 4.12
CA LYS A 82 -15.35 -10.52 2.92
C LYS A 82 -13.87 -10.76 2.63
N GLY A 83 -12.96 -10.19 3.44
CA GLY A 83 -11.51 -10.35 3.29
C GLY A 83 -10.83 -9.27 2.43
N TYR A 84 -11.53 -8.20 2.06
CA TYR A 84 -10.93 -7.09 1.32
C TYR A 84 -10.26 -6.10 2.25
N ILE A 85 -9.10 -5.57 1.85
CA ILE A 85 -8.31 -4.65 2.67
C ILE A 85 -9.00 -3.30 2.76
N THR A 86 -9.00 -2.72 3.95
CA THR A 86 -9.69 -1.48 4.29
C THR A 86 -8.75 -0.43 4.87
N GLN A 87 -7.72 -0.89 5.56
CA GLN A 87 -6.65 -0.07 6.11
C GLN A 87 -5.38 -0.91 6.22
N PHE A 88 -4.22 -0.27 6.13
CA PHE A 88 -2.96 -0.88 6.53
C PHE A 88 -2.00 0.16 7.06
N GLU A 89 -1.13 -0.27 7.97
CA GLU A 89 -0.12 0.56 8.59
C GLU A 89 1.29 0.17 8.11
N HIS A 90 2.18 1.14 8.07
CA HIS A 90 3.60 0.94 7.75
C HIS A 90 4.50 1.80 8.63
N THR A 91 5.78 1.43 8.68
CA THR A 91 6.83 2.19 9.35
C THR A 91 7.77 2.70 8.28
N PHE A 92 7.51 3.91 7.79
CA PHE A 92 8.51 4.65 7.04
C PHE A 92 8.88 5.93 7.75
N THR A 93 10.07 6.44 7.45
CA THR A 93 10.51 7.72 8.00
C THR A 93 9.66 8.86 7.45
N LEU A 94 9.59 9.98 8.18
CA LEU A 94 9.01 11.23 7.68
C LEU A 94 9.60 11.63 6.32
N GLU A 95 10.92 11.48 6.17
CA GLU A 95 11.61 11.78 4.92
C GLU A 95 11.07 10.94 3.76
N ARG A 96 10.90 9.63 3.98
CA ARG A 96 10.36 8.73 2.96
C ARG A 96 8.90 9.05 2.65
N TYR A 97 8.06 9.32 3.66
CA TYR A 97 6.68 9.76 3.44
C TYR A 97 6.61 10.97 2.50
N LEU A 98 7.33 12.04 2.85
CA LEU A 98 7.35 13.28 2.08
C LEU A 98 7.94 13.07 0.68
N ASN A 99 8.96 12.21 0.56
CA ASN A 99 9.56 11.90 -0.73
C ASN A 99 8.60 11.15 -1.65
N LEU A 100 7.86 10.16 -1.14
CA LEU A 100 6.85 9.42 -1.91
C LEU A 100 5.78 10.36 -2.48
N ILE A 101 5.37 11.39 -1.73
CA ILE A 101 4.43 12.41 -2.23
C ILE A 101 5.09 13.27 -3.30
N ARG A 102 6.27 13.83 -3.02
CA ARG A 102 6.98 14.74 -3.95
C ARG A 102 7.34 14.09 -5.28
N THR A 103 7.64 12.80 -5.26
CA THR A 103 7.96 12.01 -6.47
C THR A 103 6.72 11.43 -7.14
N GLN A 104 5.53 11.73 -6.59
CA GLN A 104 4.24 11.16 -6.99
C GLN A 104 4.31 9.63 -7.07
N SER A 105 4.97 8.99 -6.12
CA SER A 105 5.11 7.53 -6.07
C SER A 105 3.79 6.84 -5.77
N TYR A 106 2.87 7.52 -5.08
CA TYR A 106 1.47 7.11 -5.01
C TYR A 106 0.79 7.41 -6.34
N ARG A 107 0.34 6.38 -7.06
CA ARG A 107 -0.28 6.48 -8.38
C ARG A 107 -1.46 5.53 -8.49
N VAL A 108 -2.42 5.88 -9.34
CA VAL A 108 -3.42 4.94 -9.84
C VAL A 108 -3.08 4.64 -11.30
N ILE A 109 -2.85 3.37 -11.62
CA ILE A 109 -2.50 2.93 -12.98
C ILE A 109 -3.57 1.97 -13.48
N GLN A 110 -4.31 2.37 -14.50
CA GLN A 110 -5.19 1.46 -15.23
C GLN A 110 -4.36 0.62 -16.18
N THR A 111 -4.50 -0.71 -16.07
CA THR A 111 -3.75 -1.68 -16.86
C THR A 111 -4.61 -2.86 -17.31
N LEU A 112 -4.11 -3.64 -18.27
CA LEU A 112 -4.58 -4.99 -18.50
C LEU A 112 -3.68 -5.98 -17.75
N TRP A 113 -4.28 -6.95 -17.08
CA TRP A 113 -3.54 -8.07 -16.48
C TRP A 113 -4.37 -9.34 -16.58
N ARG A 114 -3.74 -10.43 -17.04
CA ARG A 114 -4.41 -11.73 -17.28
C ARG A 114 -5.69 -11.59 -18.13
N GLY A 115 -5.65 -10.72 -19.15
CA GLY A 115 -6.75 -10.47 -20.08
C GLY A 115 -7.94 -9.69 -19.50
N ARG A 116 -7.80 -9.08 -18.31
CA ARG A 116 -8.85 -8.30 -17.66
C ARG A 116 -8.33 -6.91 -17.26
N PRO A 117 -9.19 -5.88 -17.22
CA PRO A 117 -8.80 -4.56 -16.73
C PRO A 117 -8.65 -4.57 -15.21
N PHE A 118 -7.62 -3.88 -14.72
CA PHE A 118 -7.36 -3.63 -13.31
C PHE A 118 -6.87 -2.20 -13.12
N HIS A 119 -7.01 -1.69 -11.90
CA HIS A 119 -6.34 -0.51 -11.40
C HIS A 119 -5.32 -0.91 -10.34
N VAL A 120 -4.10 -0.40 -10.50
CA VAL A 120 -3.02 -0.58 -9.54
C VAL A 120 -2.86 0.71 -8.75
N MET A 121 -3.00 0.59 -7.43
CA MET A 121 -2.62 1.62 -6.47
C MET A 121 -1.20 1.35 -6.00
N THR A 122 -0.26 2.24 -6.27
CA THR A 122 1.11 2.11 -5.77
C THR A 122 1.27 2.82 -4.43
N TYR A 123 2.03 2.22 -3.51
CA TYR A 123 2.32 2.77 -2.17
C TYR A 123 3.82 2.94 -1.91
N SER A 124 4.62 2.82 -2.96
CA SER A 124 6.08 2.81 -2.92
C SER A 124 6.67 3.33 -4.22
N TYR A 125 7.99 3.53 -4.24
CA TYR A 125 8.71 3.82 -5.48
C TYR A 125 8.47 2.74 -6.53
N MET A 126 8.46 3.14 -7.80
CA MET A 126 8.05 2.26 -8.90
C MET A 126 8.92 1.01 -8.99
N GLU A 127 10.23 1.18 -8.84
CA GLU A 127 11.24 0.12 -8.81
C GLU A 127 11.00 -0.91 -7.69
N GLU A 128 10.43 -0.48 -6.56
CA GLU A 128 10.07 -1.37 -5.46
C GLU A 128 8.72 -2.07 -5.72
N VAL A 129 7.82 -1.44 -6.46
CA VAL A 129 6.53 -2.04 -6.85
C VAL A 129 6.73 -3.15 -7.88
N ILE A 130 7.53 -2.90 -8.91
CA ILE A 130 7.75 -3.83 -10.03
C ILE A 130 8.88 -4.84 -9.77
N ASN A 131 9.42 -4.88 -8.55
CA ASN A 131 10.49 -5.81 -8.20
C ASN A 131 10.00 -7.27 -8.38
N PRO A 132 10.64 -8.09 -9.23
CA PRO A 132 10.22 -9.47 -9.47
C PRO A 132 10.31 -10.37 -8.22
N ASP A 133 11.10 -9.99 -7.21
CA ASP A 133 11.20 -10.72 -5.94
C ASP A 133 9.98 -10.49 -5.02
N ASN A 134 9.11 -9.53 -5.36
CA ASN A 134 7.83 -9.38 -4.68
C ASN A 134 6.96 -10.63 -4.88
N VAL A 135 6.05 -10.81 -3.93
CA VAL A 135 5.01 -11.82 -3.99
C VAL A 135 3.65 -11.17 -4.15
N ILE A 136 2.71 -11.93 -4.71
CA ILE A 136 1.33 -11.51 -4.88
C ILE A 136 0.42 -12.39 -4.04
N PHE A 137 -0.39 -11.76 -3.20
CA PHE A 137 -1.46 -12.41 -2.45
C PHE A 137 -2.81 -12.08 -3.07
N ARG A 138 -3.69 -13.08 -3.15
CA ARG A 138 -5.11 -12.85 -3.44
C ARG A 138 -5.78 -12.33 -2.17
N CYS A 139 -6.61 -11.29 -2.23
CA CYS A 139 -7.42 -10.93 -1.07
C CYS A 139 -8.50 -11.99 -0.80
N THR A 140 -9.12 -12.49 -1.88
CA THR A 140 -10.15 -13.52 -1.81
C THR A 140 -10.02 -14.51 -2.96
N ASN A 141 -10.76 -15.61 -2.89
CA ASN A 141 -10.84 -16.59 -3.98
C ASN A 141 -11.54 -16.07 -5.25
N ALA A 142 -12.08 -14.85 -5.25
CA ALA A 142 -12.69 -14.23 -6.44
C ALA A 142 -11.64 -13.72 -7.44
N GLU A 143 -10.37 -13.57 -7.03
CA GLU A 143 -9.27 -13.11 -7.88
C GLU A 143 -9.56 -11.77 -8.58
N ASP A 144 -10.20 -10.87 -7.85
CA ASP A 144 -10.60 -9.52 -8.28
C ASP A 144 -9.81 -8.43 -7.55
N VAL A 145 -9.14 -8.77 -6.45
CA VAL A 145 -8.26 -7.88 -5.68
C VAL A 145 -7.02 -8.65 -5.20
N PHE A 146 -5.86 -8.04 -5.37
CA PHE A 146 -4.55 -8.62 -5.02
C PHE A 146 -3.66 -7.61 -4.31
N VAL A 147 -2.76 -8.11 -3.48
CA VAL A 147 -1.70 -7.36 -2.80
C VAL A 147 -0.37 -7.74 -3.41
N VAL A 148 0.40 -6.74 -3.86
CA VAL A 148 1.81 -6.89 -4.14
C VAL A 148 2.58 -6.53 -2.88
N ALA A 149 3.43 -7.44 -2.42
CA ALA A 149 4.21 -7.21 -1.22
C ALA A 149 5.64 -7.72 -1.34
N GLU A 150 6.53 -7.05 -0.63
CA GLU A 150 7.87 -7.55 -0.36
C GLU A 150 7.83 -8.30 0.99
N LEU A 151 8.44 -9.48 1.05
CA LEU A 151 8.63 -10.21 2.29
C LEU A 151 10.05 -10.02 2.78
N ILE A 152 10.23 -9.16 3.79
CA ILE A 152 11.54 -8.86 4.36
C ILE A 152 11.81 -9.70 5.62
N PRO A 153 13.05 -10.09 5.92
CA PRO A 153 13.37 -10.77 7.16
C PRO A 153 13.02 -9.92 8.39
N PHE A 154 12.41 -10.52 9.41
CA PHE A 154 12.18 -9.87 10.69
C PHE A 154 13.51 -9.48 11.35
N ARG A 155 13.64 -8.22 11.80
CA ARG A 155 14.81 -7.73 12.54
C ARG A 155 14.42 -7.21 13.91
N ALA A 156 14.59 -8.04 14.94
CA ALA A 156 14.37 -7.63 16.33
C ALA A 156 15.45 -6.61 16.74
N GLY A 157 15.04 -5.42 17.21
CA GLY A 157 15.96 -4.36 17.65
C GLY A 157 16.94 -3.90 16.57
N GLY A 158 16.64 -4.13 15.29
CA GLY A 158 17.51 -3.80 14.15
C GLY A 158 18.74 -4.69 13.96
N VAL A 159 18.92 -5.75 14.77
CA VAL A 159 20.17 -6.53 14.79
C VAL A 159 19.95 -8.04 14.61
N VAL A 160 18.86 -8.61 15.13
CA VAL A 160 18.64 -10.07 15.09
C VAL A 160 17.68 -10.42 13.97
N GLU A 161 18.22 -10.99 12.90
CA GLU A 161 17.43 -11.55 11.80
C GLU A 161 16.82 -12.89 12.21
N GLN A 162 15.50 -13.02 12.12
CA GLN A 162 14.84 -14.30 12.30
C GLN A 162 14.46 -14.87 10.92
N PRO A 163 15.20 -15.85 10.39
CA PRO A 163 15.04 -16.29 9.01
C PRO A 163 13.68 -16.93 8.70
N ASN A 164 12.98 -17.39 9.74
CA ASN A 164 11.66 -18.03 9.63
C ASN A 164 10.50 -17.05 9.86
N HIS A 165 10.78 -15.78 10.22
CA HIS A 165 9.76 -14.75 10.37
C HIS A 165 10.01 -13.65 9.36
N ARG A 166 9.00 -13.32 8.57
CA ARG A 166 9.09 -12.29 7.54
C ARG A 166 8.02 -11.25 7.77
N TYR A 167 8.38 -9.98 7.63
CA TYR A 167 7.41 -8.91 7.57
C TYR A 167 6.97 -8.62 6.15
N LEU A 168 5.67 -8.41 6.03
CA LEU A 168 5.04 -7.98 4.80
C LEU A 168 5.14 -6.46 4.68
N HIS A 169 5.84 -6.00 3.65
CA HIS A 169 5.84 -4.61 3.22
C HIS A 169 4.89 -4.46 2.04
N PHE A 170 3.83 -3.69 2.25
CA PHE A 170 2.80 -3.44 1.23
C PHE A 170 3.35 -2.53 0.12
N ARG A 171 3.35 -3.01 -1.13
CA ARG A 171 3.89 -2.26 -2.28
C ARG A 171 2.80 -1.71 -3.19
N ALA A 172 1.79 -2.52 -3.50
CA ALA A 172 0.68 -2.09 -4.34
C ALA A 172 -0.59 -2.92 -4.09
N LEU A 173 -1.75 -2.31 -4.37
CA LEU A 173 -3.04 -2.99 -4.42
C LEU A 173 -3.50 -3.04 -5.88
N ILE A 174 -3.78 -4.23 -6.39
CA ILE A 174 -4.31 -4.45 -7.75
C ILE A 174 -5.80 -4.77 -7.60
N SER A 175 -6.68 -4.02 -8.22
CA SER A 175 -8.14 -4.17 -8.04
C SER A 175 -8.91 -4.06 -9.35
N ALA A 176 -9.90 -4.93 -9.54
CA ALA A 176 -10.95 -4.81 -10.54
C ALA A 176 -12.30 -4.36 -9.93
N ARG A 177 -12.28 -3.90 -8.68
CA ARG A 177 -13.45 -3.60 -7.85
C ARG A 177 -13.57 -2.10 -7.57
N ASP A 178 -14.03 -1.35 -8.56
CA ASP A 178 -14.30 0.09 -8.44
C ASP A 178 -15.39 0.41 -7.40
N ASP A 179 -16.24 -0.57 -7.08
CA ASP A 179 -17.24 -0.47 -6.01
C ASP A 179 -16.62 -0.50 -4.60
N LEU A 180 -15.45 -1.13 -4.45
CA LEU A 180 -14.70 -1.19 -3.19
C LEU A 180 -13.62 -0.13 -3.09
N TYR A 181 -12.96 0.17 -4.22
CA TYR A 181 -11.86 1.12 -4.32
C TYR A 181 -12.13 2.14 -5.44
N PRO A 182 -13.07 3.08 -5.24
CA PRO A 182 -13.48 4.00 -6.29
C PRO A 182 -12.33 4.90 -6.74
N ILE A 183 -12.06 4.94 -8.04
CA ILE A 183 -10.95 5.72 -8.61
C ILE A 183 -11.02 7.21 -8.25
N GLU A 184 -12.22 7.79 -8.21
CA GLU A 184 -12.43 9.18 -7.79
C GLU A 184 -11.95 9.44 -6.36
N TYR A 185 -12.14 8.46 -5.46
CA TYR A 185 -11.68 8.52 -4.08
C TYR A 185 -10.18 8.26 -3.96
N MET A 186 -9.64 7.37 -4.81
CA MET A 186 -8.22 7.01 -4.77
C MET A 186 -7.31 8.09 -5.37
N CYS A 187 -7.75 8.80 -6.42
CA CYS A 187 -6.99 9.88 -7.05
C CYS A 187 -7.06 11.21 -6.28
N ARG A 188 -7.95 11.32 -5.29
CA ARG A 188 -8.11 12.47 -4.40
C ARG A 188 -7.77 12.08 -2.97
N PRO A 189 -6.49 11.83 -2.67
CA PRO A 189 -6.11 11.47 -1.32
C PRO A 189 -6.22 12.67 -0.37
N ASP A 190 -6.52 12.38 0.88
CA ASP A 190 -6.24 13.23 2.02
C ASP A 190 -4.85 12.84 2.55
N PHE A 191 -3.81 13.54 2.09
CA PHE A 191 -2.47 13.38 2.67
C PHE A 191 -2.44 14.13 4.00
N ASP A 192 -2.22 13.40 5.09
CA ASP A 192 -2.24 13.95 6.44
C ASP A 192 -0.85 13.86 7.08
N LEU A 193 -0.39 14.98 7.63
CA LEU A 193 0.85 15.04 8.39
C LEU A 193 0.56 15.69 9.74
N ASN A 194 0.74 14.92 10.82
CA ASN A 194 0.74 15.45 12.17
C ASN A 194 2.09 15.16 12.83
N LEU A 195 2.80 16.19 13.28
CA LEU A 195 4.08 16.06 13.97
C LEU A 195 3.96 16.25 15.50
N ASP A 196 2.77 16.62 15.97
CA ASP A 196 2.46 16.92 17.38
C ASP A 196 1.84 15.72 18.11
#